data_AF-A0A2G9MX72-F1
#
_entry.id   AF-A0A2G9MX72-F1
#
_cell.length_a   1.000
_cell.length_b   1.000
_cell.length_c   1.000
_cell.angle_alpha   90.00
_cell.angle_beta   90.00
_cell.angle_gamma   90.00
#
_symmetry.space_group_name_H-M   'P 1'
#
loop_
_entity.id
_entity.type
_entity.pdbx_description
1 polymer ?
#
loop_
_entity_poly.entity_id
_entity_poly.type
_entity_poly.pdbx_seq_one_letter_code
_entity_poly.pdbx_strand_id
1 'polypeptide(L)'
;MPGATAVGITFNGGIVLASEKRIAFGNFLVSKSSKKTFSITSKVGAACAGLVADMQILTLQIAALAKIRKMELKRDVPPNTVAKMMSNMMYERRYFPLLTQVIVGGVVDKPILYTLDPLGSVLPDEYAAVGTGAEMALGV
;
A
#
# COMPACT_ATOMS: atom_id res chain seq x y z
N MET A 1 18.47 -1.86 -1.64
CA MET A 1 17.03 -2.17 -1.47
C MET A 1 16.55 -2.83 -2.76
N PRO A 2 15.78 -3.94 -2.72
CA PRO A 2 15.21 -4.52 -3.93
C PRO A 2 14.40 -3.47 -4.69
N GLY A 3 14.70 -3.28 -5.97
CA GLY A 3 13.89 -2.42 -6.81
C GLY A 3 12.49 -2.99 -6.99
N ALA A 4 11.49 -2.12 -6.99
CA ALA A 4 10.10 -2.48 -7.25
C ALA A 4 9.35 -1.33 -7.90
N THR A 5 8.22 -1.62 -8.54
CA THR A 5 7.29 -0.59 -9.03
C THR A 5 5.87 -0.97 -8.66
N ALA A 6 5.18 -0.06 -8.01
CA ALA A 6 3.75 -0.14 -7.78
C ALA A 6 3.08 1.18 -8.19
N VAL A 7 1.87 1.08 -8.70
CA VAL A 7 1.06 2.21 -9.15
C VAL A 7 -0.35 2.09 -8.61
N GLY A 8 -1.02 3.23 -8.47
CA GLY A 8 -2.44 3.26 -8.23
C GLY A 8 -3.08 4.49 -8.84
N ILE A 9 -4.33 4.36 -9.24
CA ILE A 9 -5.11 5.44 -9.85
C ILE A 9 -6.58 5.32 -9.48
N THR A 10 -7.21 6.47 -9.26
CA THR A 10 -8.65 6.61 -9.10
C THR A 10 -9.28 6.96 -10.45
N PHE A 11 -10.49 6.44 -10.71
CA PHE A 11 -11.24 6.76 -11.93
C PHE A 11 -12.74 6.74 -11.65
N ASN A 12 -13.53 7.22 -12.62
CA ASN A 12 -14.99 7.16 -12.52
C ASN A 12 -15.46 5.69 -12.62
N GLY A 13 -15.66 5.07 -11.46
CA GLY A 13 -16.02 3.66 -11.33
C GLY A 13 -15.21 2.90 -10.29
N GLY A 14 -14.09 3.44 -9.80
CA GLY A 14 -13.32 2.81 -8.73
C GLY A 14 -11.86 3.20 -8.68
N ILE A 15 -11.04 2.23 -8.28
CA ILE A 15 -9.58 2.37 -8.22
C ILE A 15 -8.90 1.17 -8.87
N VAL A 16 -7.69 1.38 -9.36
CA VAL A 16 -6.78 0.31 -9.77
C VAL A 16 -5.52 0.40 -8.93
N LEU A 17 -5.06 -0.74 -8.44
CA LEU A 17 -3.75 -0.91 -7.80
C LEU A 17 -3.00 -1.99 -8.57
N ALA A 18 -1.78 -1.70 -8.98
CA ALA A 18 -0.95 -2.64 -9.73
C ALA A 18 0.49 -2.61 -9.25
N SER A 19 1.18 -3.72 -9.43
CA SER A 19 2.61 -3.83 -9.14
C SER A 19 3.25 -4.82 -10.10
N GLU A 20 4.54 -4.64 -10.36
CA GLU A 20 5.30 -5.73 -10.99
C GLU A 20 5.50 -6.90 -10.01
N LYS A 21 5.88 -8.07 -10.55
CA LYS A 21 5.97 -9.34 -9.80
C LYS A 21 7.41 -9.83 -9.53
N ARG A 22 8.40 -9.06 -9.95
CA ARG A 22 9.83 -9.36 -9.92
C ARG A 22 10.42 -9.11 -8.53
N ILE A 23 11.07 -10.09 -7.93
CA ILE A 23 11.96 -9.86 -6.78
C ILE A 23 13.39 -10.12 -7.24
N ALA A 24 14.26 -9.11 -7.10
CA ALA A 24 15.66 -9.20 -7.44
C ALA A 24 16.54 -8.89 -6.22
N PHE A 25 17.64 -9.61 -6.10
CA PHE A 25 18.71 -9.36 -5.13
C PHE A 25 19.98 -9.01 -5.91
N GLY A 26 20.28 -7.72 -6.02
CA GLY A 26 21.26 -7.23 -6.98
C GLY A 26 20.85 -7.62 -8.41
N ASN A 27 21.76 -8.27 -9.13
CA ASN A 27 21.51 -8.76 -10.50
C ASN A 27 20.86 -10.15 -10.55
N PHE A 28 20.59 -10.77 -9.39
CA PHE A 28 20.01 -12.09 -9.32
C PHE A 28 18.48 -12.02 -9.20
N LEU A 29 17.78 -12.67 -10.13
CA LEU A 29 16.33 -12.74 -10.14
C LEU A 29 15.84 -13.88 -9.25
N VAL A 30 15.27 -13.53 -8.10
CA VAL A 30 14.78 -14.49 -7.10
C VAL A 30 13.39 -15.02 -7.48
N SER A 31 12.49 -14.15 -7.95
CA SER A 31 11.12 -14.54 -8.30
C SER A 31 10.55 -13.65 -9.41
N LYS A 32 9.68 -14.23 -10.24
CA LYS A 32 8.89 -13.53 -11.28
C LYS A 32 7.39 -13.47 -10.96
N SER A 33 6.95 -14.07 -9.86
CA SER A 33 5.53 -14.31 -9.56
C SER A 33 5.08 -13.73 -8.22
N SER A 34 5.91 -12.91 -7.58
CA SER A 34 5.60 -12.36 -6.26
C SER A 34 4.47 -11.33 -6.32
N LYS A 35 3.51 -11.43 -5.41
CA LYS A 35 2.41 -10.47 -5.29
C LYS A 35 2.84 -9.34 -4.36
N LYS A 36 2.74 -8.09 -4.82
CA LYS A 36 2.98 -6.87 -4.03
C LYS A 36 1.73 -6.01 -3.92
N THR A 37 0.59 -6.60 -4.23
CA THR A 37 -0.75 -6.07 -4.01
C THR A 37 -1.43 -6.89 -2.92
N PHE A 38 -2.09 -6.21 -1.99
CA PHE A 38 -2.62 -6.77 -0.75
C PHE A 38 -4.07 -6.33 -0.58
N SER A 39 -4.93 -7.26 -0.19
CA SER A 39 -6.29 -6.94 0.23
C SER A 39 -6.29 -6.71 1.74
N ILE A 40 -6.75 -5.54 2.20
CA ILE A 40 -6.82 -5.20 3.63
C ILE A 40 -8.22 -5.48 4.17
N THR A 41 -9.23 -5.08 3.41
CA THR A 41 -10.65 -5.35 3.67
C THR A 41 -11.34 -5.71 2.35
N SER A 42 -12.64 -6.02 2.40
CA SER A 42 -13.45 -6.23 1.18
C SER A 42 -13.56 -4.98 0.28
N LYS A 43 -13.20 -3.79 0.77
CA LYS A 43 -13.35 -2.51 0.06
C LYS A 43 -12.04 -1.70 -0.05
N VAL A 44 -10.96 -2.16 0.57
CA VAL A 44 -9.68 -1.46 0.65
C VAL A 44 -8.53 -2.41 0.36
N GLY A 45 -7.67 -2.02 -0.57
CA GLY A 45 -6.43 -2.71 -0.92
C GLY A 45 -5.22 -1.81 -0.82
N ALA A 46 -4.05 -2.39 -0.96
CA ALA A 46 -2.79 -1.66 -1.00
C ALA A 46 -1.82 -2.29 -2.01
N ALA A 47 -0.90 -1.50 -2.54
CA ALA A 47 0.25 -1.95 -3.29
C ALA A 47 1.53 -1.36 -2.67
N CYS A 48 2.65 -2.05 -2.78
CA CYS A 48 3.88 -1.58 -2.17
C CYS A 48 5.11 -1.65 -3.08
N ALA A 49 6.07 -0.79 -2.78
CA ALA A 49 7.46 -0.93 -3.17
C ALA A 49 8.36 -1.00 -1.92
N GLY A 50 9.55 -1.56 -2.07
CA GLY A 50 10.50 -1.79 -0.96
C GLY A 50 10.50 -3.25 -0.48
N LEU A 51 10.71 -3.46 0.83
CA LEU A 51 10.76 -4.79 1.41
C LEU A 51 9.36 -5.41 1.52
N VAL A 52 9.13 -6.46 0.74
CA VAL A 52 7.85 -7.18 0.71
C VAL A 52 7.49 -7.79 2.07
N ALA A 53 8.50 -8.24 2.84
CA ALA A 53 8.29 -8.80 4.17
C ALA A 53 7.69 -7.77 5.15
N ASP A 54 8.16 -6.52 5.10
CA ASP A 54 7.63 -5.43 5.92
C ASP A 54 6.16 -5.17 5.59
N MET A 55 5.83 -5.15 4.30
CA MET A 55 4.45 -4.98 3.85
C MET A 55 3.55 -6.16 4.25
N GLN A 56 4.05 -7.39 4.23
CA GLN A 56 3.31 -8.58 4.66
C GLN A 56 2.91 -8.48 6.14
N ILE A 57 3.85 -8.10 7.01
CA ILE A 57 3.59 -7.92 8.45
C ILE A 57 2.65 -6.73 8.68
N LEU A 58 2.91 -5.59 8.03
CA LEU A 58 2.06 -4.40 8.15
C LEU A 58 0.62 -4.70 7.72
N THR A 59 0.44 -5.35 6.58
CA THR A 59 -0.88 -5.76 6.07
C THR A 59 -1.60 -6.67 7.06
N LEU A 60 -0.91 -7.68 7.60
CA LEU A 60 -1.50 -8.62 8.55
C LEU A 60 -2.02 -7.91 9.80
N GLN A 61 -1.22 -7.02 10.38
CA GLN A 61 -1.58 -6.26 11.59
C GLN A 61 -2.75 -5.30 11.31
N ILE A 62 -2.69 -4.57 10.19
CA ILE A 62 -3.73 -3.60 9.83
C ILE A 62 -5.04 -4.27 9.45
N ALA A 63 -5.01 -5.43 8.77
CA ALA A 63 -6.21 -6.19 8.45
C ALA A 63 -6.92 -6.68 9.73
N ALA A 64 -6.16 -7.12 10.74
CA ALA A 64 -6.71 -7.48 12.04
C ALA A 64 -7.38 -6.29 12.75
N LEU A 65 -6.70 -5.14 12.81
CA LEU A 65 -7.25 -3.90 13.38
C LEU A 65 -8.48 -3.41 12.63
N ALA A 66 -8.46 -3.44 11.29
CA ALA A 66 -9.60 -3.06 10.45
C ALA A 66 -10.81 -3.98 10.69
N LYS A 67 -10.59 -5.29 10.91
CA LYS A 67 -11.66 -6.24 11.24
C LYS A 67 -12.30 -5.91 12.59
N ILE A 68 -11.51 -5.64 13.62
CA ILE A 68 -12.00 -5.19 14.93
C ILE A 68 -12.80 -3.91 14.78
N ARG A 69 -12.24 -2.92 14.06
CA ARG A 69 -12.89 -1.63 13.85
C ARG A 69 -14.22 -1.73 13.11
N LYS A 70 -14.32 -2.63 12.13
CA LYS A 70 -15.57 -2.93 11.43
C LYS A 70 -16.63 -3.51 12.37
N MET A 71 -16.25 -4.40 13.28
CA MET A 71 -17.18 -4.99 14.26
C MET A 71 -17.68 -3.95 15.27
N GLU A 72 -16.79 -3.08 15.75
CA GLU A 72 -17.15 -1.98 16.67
C GLU A 72 -18.10 -0.97 16.03
N LEU A 73 -17.76 -0.50 14.83
CA LEU A 73 -18.51 0.55 14.15
C LEU A 73 -19.74 0.03 13.40
N LYS A 74 -19.86 -1.29 13.22
CA LYS A 74 -20.89 -1.96 12.41
C LYS A 74 -21.03 -1.39 10.99
N ARG A 75 -19.93 -0.91 10.42
CA ARG A 75 -19.84 -0.35 9.05
C ARG A 75 -18.48 -0.64 8.44
N ASP A 76 -18.38 -0.54 7.12
CA ASP A 76 -17.12 -0.70 6.42
C ASP A 76 -16.10 0.37 6.83
N VAL A 77 -14.83 -0.04 6.93
CA VAL A 77 -13.72 0.84 7.29
C VAL A 77 -13.24 1.57 6.03
N PRO A 78 -13.33 2.92 5.98
CA PRO A 78 -12.97 3.67 4.79
C PRO A 78 -11.44 3.74 4.58
N PRO A 79 -10.98 3.98 3.33
CA PRO A 79 -9.55 3.97 2.99
C PRO A 79 -8.71 4.93 3.83
N ASN A 80 -9.24 6.10 4.18
CA ASN A 80 -8.56 7.09 5.02
C ASN A 80 -8.26 6.56 6.43
N THR A 81 -9.17 5.75 7.00
CA THR A 81 -8.98 5.14 8.31
C THR A 81 -7.89 4.06 8.24
N VAL A 82 -7.90 3.25 7.18
CA VAL A 82 -6.84 2.26 6.93
C VAL A 82 -5.47 2.92 6.75
N ALA A 83 -5.41 3.97 5.91
CA ALA A 83 -4.19 4.76 5.70
C ALA A 83 -3.67 5.34 7.01
N LYS A 84 -4.56 5.89 7.85
CA LYS A 84 -4.15 6.48 9.13
C LYS A 84 -3.66 5.42 10.13
N MET A 85 -4.29 4.24 10.18
CA MET A 85 -3.80 3.13 11.01
C MET A 85 -2.42 2.65 10.56
N MET A 86 -2.19 2.53 9.24
CA MET A 86 -0.87 2.19 8.67
C MET A 86 0.17 3.22 9.04
N SER A 87 -0.12 4.50 8.79
CA SER A 87 0.72 5.65 9.13
C SER A 87 1.16 5.66 10.57
N ASN A 88 0.22 5.50 11.52
CA ASN A 88 0.54 5.50 12.94
C ASN A 88 1.49 4.33 13.28
N MET A 89 1.22 3.12 12.76
CA MET A 89 2.06 1.94 13.01
C MET A 89 3.46 2.07 12.40
N MET A 90 3.58 2.70 11.23
CA MET A 90 4.86 2.99 10.59
C MET A 90 5.64 4.03 11.39
N TYR A 91 4.98 5.10 11.82
CA TYR A 91 5.60 6.19 12.59
C TYR A 91 6.03 5.75 14.00
N GLU A 92 5.29 4.86 14.65
CA GLU A 92 5.71 4.23 15.91
C GLU A 92 7.08 3.53 15.78
N ARG A 93 7.39 3.04 14.58
CA ARG A 93 8.67 2.40 14.25
C ARG A 93 9.67 3.36 13.62
N ARG A 94 9.51 4.69 13.72
CA ARG A 94 10.37 5.69 13.03
C ARG A 94 11.88 5.52 13.23
N TYR A 95 12.32 4.95 14.35
CA TYR A 95 13.74 4.70 14.62
C TYR A 95 14.26 3.39 13.99
N PHE A 96 13.37 2.46 13.65
CA PHE A 96 13.62 1.23 12.91
C PHE A 96 12.51 1.01 11.89
N PRO A 97 12.44 1.88 10.86
CA PRO A 97 11.26 2.00 10.01
C PRO A 97 11.03 0.75 9.17
N LEU A 98 9.76 0.52 8.85
CA LEU A 98 9.40 -0.42 7.80
C LEU A 98 9.87 0.16 6.47
N LEU A 99 10.74 -0.57 5.79
CA LEU A 99 11.42 -0.16 4.57
C LEU A 99 10.49 -0.37 3.37
N THR A 100 9.33 0.27 3.39
CA THR A 100 8.30 0.15 2.37
C THR A 100 7.61 1.49 2.08
N GLN A 101 7.32 1.72 0.81
CA GLN A 101 6.39 2.75 0.34
C GLN A 101 5.08 2.05 -0.01
N VAL A 102 3.96 2.66 0.39
CA VAL A 102 2.64 2.03 0.26
C VAL A 102 1.70 2.97 -0.48
N ILE A 103 1.00 2.45 -1.48
CA ILE A 103 -0.19 3.06 -2.05
C ILE A 103 -1.37 2.30 -1.47
N VAL A 104 -2.25 2.97 -0.73
CA VAL A 104 -3.48 2.38 -0.19
C VAL A 104 -4.68 3.05 -0.83
N GLY A 105 -5.67 2.27 -1.21
CA GLY A 105 -6.87 2.81 -1.82
C GLY A 105 -8.06 1.90 -1.65
N GLY A 106 -9.25 2.47 -1.84
CA GLY A 106 -10.46 1.69 -1.86
C GLY A 106 -11.68 2.49 -2.26
N VAL A 107 -12.83 1.83 -2.21
CA VAL A 107 -14.13 2.41 -2.55
C VAL A 107 -15.13 2.03 -1.46
N VAL A 108 -15.47 2.99 -0.60
CA VAL A 108 -16.60 2.87 0.34
C VAL A 108 -17.72 3.78 -0.15
N ASP A 109 -17.54 5.09 -0.04
CA ASP A 109 -18.48 6.08 -0.59
C ASP A 109 -18.03 6.61 -1.96
N LYS A 110 -16.73 6.91 -2.08
CA LYS A 110 -16.09 7.35 -3.32
C LYS A 110 -14.70 6.69 -3.47
N PRO A 111 -14.14 6.60 -4.68
CA PRO A 111 -12.76 6.21 -4.89
C PRO A 111 -11.82 7.17 -4.18
N ILE A 112 -10.94 6.64 -3.33
CA ILE A 112 -9.91 7.44 -2.64
C ILE A 112 -8.62 6.63 -2.63
N LEU A 113 -7.51 7.34 -2.84
CA LEU A 113 -6.15 6.80 -2.82
C LEU A 113 -5.25 7.68 -1.95
N TYR A 114 -4.33 7.02 -1.24
CA TYR A 114 -3.31 7.66 -0.42
C TYR A 114 -1.95 7.02 -0.67
N THR A 115 -0.92 7.84 -0.62
CA THR A 115 0.48 7.40 -0.62
C THR A 115 1.09 7.58 0.76
N LEU A 116 1.84 6.56 1.20
CA LEU A 116 2.59 6.56 2.45
C LEU A 116 4.06 6.31 2.20
N ASP A 117 4.91 7.11 2.84
CA ASP A 117 6.36 6.92 2.90
C ASP A 117 6.75 6.01 4.09
N PRO A 118 8.00 5.54 4.17
CA PRO A 118 8.49 4.70 5.27
C PRO A 118 8.36 5.32 6.68
N LEU A 119 8.20 6.64 6.79
CA LEU A 119 8.01 7.35 8.05
C LEU A 119 6.52 7.45 8.43
N GLY A 120 5.62 7.00 7.58
CA GLY A 120 4.18 7.01 7.83
C GLY A 120 3.50 8.34 7.48
N SER A 121 4.04 9.13 6.55
CA SER A 121 3.26 10.23 5.96
C SER A 121 1.98 9.71 5.31
N VAL A 122 0.94 10.55 5.22
CA VAL A 122 -0.32 10.22 4.53
C VAL A 122 -0.63 11.34 3.55
N LEU A 123 -0.45 11.06 2.26
CA LEU A 123 -0.67 12.02 1.19
C LEU A 123 -1.89 11.58 0.38
N PRO A 124 -2.96 12.40 0.26
CA PRO A 124 -4.06 12.10 -0.64
C PRO A 124 -3.63 12.34 -2.08
N ASP A 125 -3.90 11.39 -2.97
CA ASP A 125 -3.54 11.47 -4.39
C ASP A 125 -4.68 10.95 -5.28
N GLU A 126 -4.76 11.42 -6.53
CA GLU A 126 -5.64 10.84 -7.55
C GLU A 126 -4.97 9.67 -8.28
N TYR A 127 -3.64 9.74 -8.42
CA TYR A 127 -2.77 8.70 -8.94
C TYR A 127 -1.41 8.77 -8.26
N ALA A 128 -0.72 7.64 -8.16
CA ALA A 128 0.60 7.56 -7.54
C ALA A 128 1.41 6.44 -8.16
N ALA A 129 2.73 6.61 -8.15
CA ALA A 129 3.69 5.56 -8.43
C ALA A 129 4.78 5.56 -7.35
N VAL A 130 5.17 4.38 -6.90
CA VAL A 130 6.20 4.19 -5.87
C VAL A 130 7.24 3.16 -6.29
N GLY A 131 8.44 3.29 -5.72
CA GLY A 131 9.59 2.44 -6.00
C GLY A 131 10.48 2.93 -7.14
N THR A 132 11.44 2.09 -7.53
CA THR A 132 12.54 2.46 -8.43
C THR A 132 12.10 2.76 -9.86
N GLY A 133 10.94 2.27 -10.29
CA GLY A 133 10.39 2.58 -11.61
C GLY A 133 9.27 3.62 -11.59
N ALA A 134 9.09 4.36 -10.47
CA ALA A 134 8.02 5.33 -10.32
C ALA A 134 8.06 6.43 -11.38
N GLU A 135 9.24 7.00 -11.66
CA GLU A 135 9.41 8.08 -12.63
C GLU A 135 8.97 7.66 -14.04
N MET A 136 9.36 6.46 -14.48
CA MET A 136 8.90 5.92 -15.77
C MET A 136 7.39 5.66 -15.78
N ALA A 137 6.83 5.18 -14.66
CA ALA A 137 5.40 4.90 -14.56
C ALA A 137 4.54 6.17 -14.53
N LEU A 138 5.07 7.28 -14.03
CA LEU A 138 4.39 8.59 -14.04
C LEU A 138 4.40 9.25 -15.43
N GLY A 139 5.37 8.91 -16.27
CA GLY A 139 5.51 9.48 -17.62
C GLY A 139 4.57 8.88 -18.68
N VAL A 140 3.81 7.84 -18.34
CA VAL A 140 2.86 7.13 -19.23
C VAL A 140 1.44 7.40 -18.76
#